data_AF-A0A3D5RLI9-F1
#
_entry.id   AF-A0A3D5RLI9-F1
#
_cell.length_a   1.000
_cell.length_b   1.000
_cell.length_c   1.000
_cell.angle_alpha   90.00
_cell.angle_beta   90.00
_cell.angle_gamma   90.00
#
_symmetry.space_group_name_H-M   'P 1'
#
loop_
_entity.id
_entity.type
_entity.pdbx_description
1 polymer ?
#
loop_
_entity_poly.entity_id
_entity_poly.type
_entity_poly.pdbx_seq_one_letter_code
_entity_poly.pdbx_strand_id
1 'polypeptide(L)'
;TVMRLNDPRRFGAVLFSKNGSHPLLDSLGVEPLEDLFDESYLYSKSRNKQQNIKAFVMDSKVVVGVGNIYACESLHQAGINPERKAGSVSKKRYVLLTQRIKTILAQAIKAGGTTLQDFSQVDGSPGYFAQTLSVYGRENKLCGTCSGKIARITQNQRSTFYCPLCQT
;
A
#
# COMPACT_ATOMS: atom_id res chain seq x y z
N THR A 1 15.15 25.98 -17.71
CA THR A 1 14.24 24.88 -17.33
C THR A 1 13.52 25.26 -16.05
N VAL A 2 12.21 25.04 -15.96
CA VAL A 2 11.38 25.41 -14.80
C VAL A 2 10.75 24.15 -14.22
N MET A 3 10.76 24.00 -12.90
CA MET A 3 10.03 22.96 -12.17
C MET A 3 8.78 23.58 -11.54
N ARG A 4 7.61 22.96 -11.73
CA ARG A 4 6.33 23.45 -11.21
C ARG A 4 5.72 22.43 -10.26
N LEU A 5 5.45 22.85 -9.02
CA LEU A 5 4.62 22.07 -8.10
C LEU A 5 3.14 22.33 -8.44
N ASN A 6 2.45 21.32 -8.96
CA ASN A 6 1.01 21.37 -9.18
C ASN A 6 0.30 20.58 -8.06
N ASP A 7 -0.40 21.29 -7.18
CA ASP A 7 -1.10 20.70 -6.04
C ASP A 7 -2.47 21.35 -5.85
N PRO A 8 -3.49 20.89 -6.61
CA PRO A 8 -4.85 21.45 -6.56
C PRO A 8 -5.49 21.37 -5.17
N ARG A 9 -5.10 20.36 -4.37
CA ARG A 9 -5.68 20.07 -3.06
C ARG A 9 -4.89 20.66 -1.89
N ARG A 10 -3.70 21.21 -2.15
CA ARG A 10 -2.81 21.82 -1.16
C ARG A 10 -2.41 20.86 -0.03
N PHE A 11 -2.15 19.61 -0.38
CA PHE A 11 -1.69 18.57 0.56
C PHE A 11 -0.17 18.35 0.54
N GLY A 12 0.49 18.75 -0.54
CA GLY A 12 1.95 18.75 -0.66
C GLY A 12 2.59 19.91 0.11
N ALA A 13 3.90 19.80 0.33
CA ALA A 13 4.68 20.82 0.99
C ALA A 13 6.09 20.90 0.41
N VAL A 14 6.67 22.11 0.42
CA VAL A 14 8.10 22.34 0.17
C VAL A 14 8.67 22.95 1.43
N LEU A 15 9.51 22.19 2.13
CA LEU A 15 10.09 22.56 3.41
C LEU A 15 11.61 22.54 3.28
N PHE A 16 12.27 23.52 3.87
CA PHE A 16 13.72 23.61 3.90
C PHE A 16 14.26 23.12 5.25
N SER A 17 15.24 22.22 5.22
CA SER A 17 15.98 21.77 6.40
C SER A 17 17.47 21.86 6.13
N LYS A 18 18.24 22.39 7.09
CA LYS A 18 19.69 22.55 6.96
C LYS A 18 20.45 21.23 7.11
N ASN A 19 19.93 20.29 7.90
CA ASN A 19 20.60 19.05 8.27
C ASN A 19 19.86 17.79 7.79
N GLY A 20 18.77 17.95 7.02
CA GLY A 20 17.95 16.85 6.54
C GLY A 20 17.04 16.20 7.59
N SER A 21 17.12 16.60 8.86
CA SER A 21 16.20 16.14 9.90
C SER A 21 14.89 16.90 9.81
N HIS A 22 13.79 16.18 9.99
CA HIS A 22 12.46 16.74 10.04
C HIS A 22 11.54 15.79 10.83
N PRO A 23 10.69 16.25 11.76
CA PRO A 23 9.83 15.37 12.57
C PRO A 23 8.96 14.40 11.76
N LEU A 24 8.55 14.79 10.54
CA LEU A 24 7.77 13.92 9.64
C LEU A 24 8.59 12.83 8.94
N LEU A 25 9.91 12.97 8.88
CA LEU A 25 10.84 12.03 8.22
C LEU A 25 11.59 11.16 9.24
N ASP A 26 11.92 11.72 10.41
CA ASP A 26 12.75 11.05 11.42
C ASP A 26 12.07 9.83 12.07
N SER A 27 10.74 9.72 11.96
CA SER A 27 9.96 8.61 12.53
C SER A 27 9.48 7.59 11.49
N LEU A 28 9.95 7.69 10.25
CA LEU A 28 9.58 6.76 9.19
C LEU A 28 10.13 5.35 9.44
N GLY A 29 9.38 4.36 8.99
CA GLY A 29 9.79 2.97 8.93
C GLY A 29 10.76 2.70 7.79
N VAL A 30 11.09 1.42 7.60
CA VAL A 30 12.03 0.98 6.57
C VAL A 30 11.46 1.13 5.15
N GLU A 31 12.34 1.32 4.18
CA GLU A 31 12.01 1.27 2.75
C GLU A 31 11.66 -0.17 2.32
N PRO A 32 10.50 -0.41 1.69
CA PRO A 32 10.02 -1.76 1.42
C PRO A 32 10.84 -2.52 0.37
N LEU A 33 11.66 -1.83 -0.43
CA LEU A 33 12.47 -2.47 -1.47
C LEU A 33 13.94 -2.70 -1.05
N GLU A 34 14.29 -2.34 0.18
CA GLU A 34 15.62 -2.55 0.74
C GLU A 34 15.68 -3.81 1.62
N ASP A 35 16.89 -4.19 2.00
CA ASP A 35 17.17 -5.44 2.72
C ASP A 35 16.59 -5.44 4.14
N LEU A 36 16.47 -4.27 4.78
CA LEU A 36 15.88 -4.14 6.12
C LEU A 36 14.41 -4.54 6.17
N PHE A 37 13.69 -4.50 5.04
CA PHE A 37 12.33 -4.99 4.93
C PHE A 37 12.30 -6.48 4.59
N ASP A 38 12.78 -7.32 5.51
CA ASP A 38 12.80 -8.78 5.33
C ASP A 38 11.46 -9.46 5.70
N GLU A 39 11.36 -10.77 5.44
CA GLU A 39 10.15 -11.56 5.64
C GLU A 39 9.74 -11.71 7.12
N SER A 40 10.64 -11.41 8.04
CA SER A 40 10.42 -11.43 9.49
C SER A 40 10.03 -10.06 10.05
N TYR A 41 10.40 -8.97 9.37
CA TYR A 41 10.23 -7.60 9.81
C TYR A 41 8.77 -7.27 10.14
N LEU A 42 7.83 -7.48 9.22
CA LEU A 42 6.42 -7.16 9.47
C LEU A 42 5.84 -8.01 10.59
N TYR A 43 6.20 -9.31 10.65
CA TYR A 43 5.71 -10.20 11.70
C TYR A 43 6.15 -9.75 13.10
N SER A 44 7.43 -9.36 13.24
CA SER A 44 7.97 -8.88 14.52
C SER A 44 7.32 -7.57 14.95
N LYS A 45 7.18 -6.61 14.02
CA LYS A 45 6.52 -5.31 14.27
C LYS A 45 5.03 -5.43 14.57
N SER A 46 4.37 -6.49 14.11
CA SER A 46 2.94 -6.67 14.31
C SER A 46 2.57 -7.28 15.66
N ARG A 47 3.56 -7.81 16.40
CA ARG A 47 3.29 -8.44 17.70
C ARG A 47 2.63 -7.42 18.65
N ASN A 48 1.61 -7.89 19.35
CA ASN A 48 0.77 -7.11 20.27
C ASN A 48 -0.06 -5.98 19.62
N LYS A 49 -0.05 -5.84 18.29
CA LYS A 49 -0.87 -4.83 17.59
C LYS A 49 -2.32 -5.28 17.48
N GLN A 50 -3.23 -4.45 17.97
CA GLN A 50 -4.68 -4.70 17.94
C GLN A 50 -5.38 -4.09 16.73
N GLN A 51 -4.75 -3.12 16.05
CA GLN A 51 -5.28 -2.54 14.82
C GLN A 51 -5.39 -3.58 13.70
N ASN A 52 -6.25 -3.32 12.73
CA ASN A 52 -6.39 -4.17 11.57
C ASN A 52 -5.11 -4.14 10.69
N ILE A 53 -4.87 -5.24 9.96
CA ILE A 53 -3.66 -5.45 9.17
C ILE A 53 -3.47 -4.39 8.09
N LYS A 54 -4.56 -3.91 7.49
CA LYS A 54 -4.49 -2.87 6.46
C LYS A 54 -3.96 -1.55 7.03
N ALA A 55 -4.51 -1.11 8.17
CA ALA A 55 -4.05 0.08 8.86
C ALA A 55 -2.58 -0.07 9.29
N PHE A 56 -2.20 -1.25 9.78
CA PHE A 56 -0.83 -1.54 10.21
C PHE A 56 0.18 -1.41 9.07
N VAL A 57 -0.07 -1.97 7.88
CA VAL A 57 0.87 -1.87 6.75
C VAL A 57 0.85 -0.50 6.07
N MET A 58 -0.20 0.31 6.28
CA MET A 58 -0.29 1.67 5.76
C MET A 58 0.32 2.71 6.71
N ASP A 59 0.74 2.30 7.91
CA ASP A 59 1.43 3.18 8.86
C ASP A 59 2.87 3.40 8.39
N SER A 60 3.19 4.62 7.97
CA SER A 60 4.52 4.99 7.49
C SER A 60 5.60 4.88 8.56
N LYS A 61 5.25 4.74 9.85
CA LYS A 61 6.20 4.40 10.93
C LYS A 61 6.55 2.91 10.98
N VAL A 62 5.74 2.06 10.35
CA VAL A 62 5.99 0.62 10.21
C VAL A 62 6.78 0.38 8.92
N VAL A 63 6.25 0.82 7.80
CA VAL A 63 6.88 0.69 6.47
C VAL A 63 6.40 1.84 5.59
N VAL A 64 7.32 2.47 4.86
CA VAL A 64 6.98 3.59 3.97
C VAL A 64 6.47 3.10 2.61
N GLY A 65 5.88 4.00 1.81
CA GLY A 65 5.49 3.72 0.43
C GLY A 65 4.24 2.84 0.24
N VAL A 66 3.75 2.14 1.26
CA VAL A 66 2.56 1.28 1.17
C VAL A 66 1.27 2.09 1.30
N GLY A 67 0.84 2.69 0.19
CA GLY A 67 -0.43 3.42 0.08
C GLY A 67 -1.68 2.54 0.03
N ASN A 68 -2.87 3.17 -0.06
CA ASN A 68 -4.17 2.48 -0.03
C ASN A 68 -4.33 1.41 -1.12
N ILE A 69 -3.84 1.70 -2.33
CA ILE A 69 -3.89 0.80 -3.49
C ILE A 69 -3.05 -0.43 -3.20
N TYR A 70 -1.75 -0.22 -2.94
CA TYR A 70 -0.79 -1.29 -2.74
C TYR A 70 -1.12 -2.14 -1.51
N ALA A 71 -1.68 -1.55 -0.45
CA ALA A 71 -2.17 -2.31 0.69
C ALA A 71 -3.31 -3.27 0.31
N CYS A 72 -4.32 -2.81 -0.44
CA CYS A 72 -5.44 -3.67 -0.87
C CYS A 72 -4.94 -4.80 -1.79
N GLU A 73 -4.11 -4.48 -2.77
CA GLU A 73 -3.57 -5.45 -3.73
C GLU A 73 -2.67 -6.48 -3.04
N SER A 74 -1.79 -6.05 -2.13
CA SER A 74 -0.87 -6.94 -1.42
C SER A 74 -1.60 -7.89 -0.49
N LEU A 75 -2.61 -7.39 0.24
CA LEU A 75 -3.45 -8.23 1.10
C LEU A 75 -4.27 -9.23 0.29
N HIS A 76 -4.74 -8.85 -0.90
CA HIS A 76 -5.42 -9.76 -1.80
C HIS A 76 -4.51 -10.90 -2.27
N GLN A 77 -3.32 -10.58 -2.79
CA GLN A 77 -2.36 -11.59 -3.24
C GLN A 77 -1.79 -12.44 -2.09
N ALA A 78 -1.81 -11.94 -0.85
CA ALA A 78 -1.48 -12.71 0.34
C ALA A 78 -2.66 -13.48 0.95
N GLY A 79 -3.87 -13.32 0.38
CA GLY A 79 -5.09 -13.97 0.87
C GLY A 79 -5.54 -13.49 2.25
N ILE A 80 -5.13 -12.31 2.71
CA ILE A 80 -5.39 -11.77 4.05
C ILE A 80 -6.61 -10.87 4.08
N ASN A 81 -7.57 -11.19 4.97
CA ASN A 81 -8.70 -10.31 5.23
C ASN A 81 -8.20 -8.98 5.83
N PRO A 82 -8.54 -7.83 5.21
CA PRO A 82 -8.05 -6.53 5.66
C PRO A 82 -8.53 -6.10 7.05
N GLU A 83 -9.57 -6.74 7.59
CA GLU A 83 -10.11 -6.48 8.94
C GLU A 83 -9.39 -7.26 10.03
N ARG A 84 -8.58 -8.26 9.65
CA ARG A 84 -7.87 -9.12 10.60
C ARG A 84 -6.91 -8.31 11.45
N LYS A 85 -6.88 -8.55 12.77
CA LYS A 85 -5.92 -7.91 13.68
C LYS A 85 -4.49 -8.22 13.25
N ALA A 86 -3.63 -7.20 13.15
CA ALA A 86 -2.24 -7.36 12.72
C ALA A 86 -1.46 -8.34 13.62
N GLY A 87 -1.74 -8.35 14.92
CA GLY A 87 -1.14 -9.29 15.87
C GLY A 87 -1.60 -10.75 15.72
N SER A 88 -2.75 -11.02 15.06
CA SER A 88 -3.30 -12.38 14.93
C SER A 88 -2.98 -13.05 13.58
N VAL A 89 -2.29 -12.35 12.67
CA VAL A 89 -1.82 -12.92 11.40
C VAL A 89 -0.58 -13.79 11.67
N SER A 90 -0.55 -14.98 11.06
CA SER A 90 0.52 -15.95 11.24
C SER A 90 1.81 -15.54 10.51
N LYS A 91 2.96 -16.02 11.00
CA LYS A 91 4.27 -15.74 10.40
C LYS A 91 4.32 -16.09 8.91
N LYS A 92 3.82 -17.28 8.52
CA LYS A 92 3.76 -17.72 7.12
C LYS A 92 3.02 -16.75 6.20
N ARG A 93 1.96 -16.12 6.71
CA ARG A 93 1.17 -15.15 5.94
C ARG A 93 1.87 -13.79 5.85
N TYR A 94 2.66 -13.41 6.86
CA TYR A 94 3.52 -12.23 6.79
C TYR A 94 4.68 -12.38 5.82
N VAL A 95 5.28 -13.57 5.73
CA VAL A 95 6.29 -13.88 4.70
C VAL A 95 5.70 -13.60 3.32
N LEU A 96 4.54 -14.18 3.02
CA LEU A 96 3.85 -13.96 1.75
C LEU A 96 3.49 -12.47 1.54
N LEU A 97 2.93 -11.81 2.56
CA LEU A 97 2.58 -10.39 2.49
C LEU A 97 3.78 -9.50 2.15
N THR A 98 4.93 -9.75 2.79
CA THR A 98 6.18 -9.01 2.53
C THR A 98 6.62 -9.16 1.08
N GLN A 99 6.63 -10.39 0.57
CA GLN A 99 6.96 -10.69 -0.83
C GLN A 99 5.99 -10.00 -1.81
N ARG A 100 4.68 -10.01 -1.49
CA ARG A 100 3.66 -9.36 -2.33
C ARG A 100 3.79 -7.84 -2.34
N ILE A 101 4.06 -7.22 -1.19
CA ILE A 101 4.34 -5.78 -1.10
C ILE A 101 5.53 -5.41 -1.99
N LYS A 102 6.66 -6.13 -1.87
CA LYS A 102 7.85 -5.91 -2.70
C LYS A 102 7.53 -6.01 -4.19
N THR A 103 6.85 -7.09 -4.57
CA THR A 103 6.50 -7.37 -5.98
C THR A 103 5.61 -6.28 -6.56
N ILE A 104 4.54 -5.90 -5.85
CA ILE A 104 3.57 -4.90 -6.30
C ILE A 104 4.21 -3.53 -6.42
N LEU A 105 5.02 -3.12 -5.43
CA LEU A 105 5.71 -1.82 -5.48
C LEU A 105 6.74 -1.77 -6.61
N ALA A 106 7.52 -2.84 -6.82
CA ALA A 106 8.47 -2.91 -7.92
C ALA A 106 7.76 -2.86 -9.29
N GLN A 107 6.64 -3.57 -9.45
CA GLN A 107 5.81 -3.51 -10.66
C GLN A 107 5.24 -2.11 -10.87
N ALA A 108 4.75 -1.46 -9.82
CA ALA A 108 4.23 -0.10 -9.90
C ALA A 108 5.32 0.89 -10.33
N ILE A 109 6.54 0.81 -9.76
CA ILE A 109 7.66 1.66 -10.18
C ILE A 109 8.01 1.42 -11.65
N LYS A 110 8.11 0.15 -12.07
CA LYS A 110 8.42 -0.20 -13.47
C LYS A 110 7.35 0.30 -14.45
N ALA A 111 6.08 0.32 -14.04
CA ALA A 111 4.96 0.84 -14.82
C ALA A 111 4.82 2.37 -14.77
N GLY A 112 5.75 3.08 -14.11
CA GLY A 112 5.70 4.53 -13.94
C GLY A 112 4.65 5.02 -12.95
N GLY A 113 4.26 4.16 -12.01
CA GLY A 113 3.26 4.40 -10.97
C GLY A 113 1.84 4.03 -11.37
N THR A 114 0.90 4.30 -10.46
CA THR A 114 -0.54 4.17 -10.73
C THR A 114 -1.12 5.56 -10.98
N THR A 115 -1.53 5.86 -12.21
CA THR A 115 -2.32 7.07 -12.47
C THR A 115 -3.78 6.76 -12.15
N LEU A 116 -4.22 7.25 -10.99
CA LEU A 116 -5.64 7.31 -10.64
C LEU A 116 -6.01 8.79 -10.52
N GLN A 117 -6.74 9.27 -11.54
CA GLN A 117 -7.38 10.58 -11.67
C GLN A 117 -6.46 11.82 -11.72
N ASP A 118 -5.56 12.03 -10.75
CA ASP A 118 -4.86 13.33 -10.59
C ASP A 118 -3.32 13.24 -10.63
N PHE A 119 -2.74 12.04 -10.77
CA PHE A 119 -1.29 11.85 -10.75
C PHE A 119 -0.76 11.51 -12.15
N SER A 120 0.00 12.42 -12.75
CA SER A 120 0.72 12.21 -14.02
C SER A 120 2.24 12.22 -13.75
N GLN A 121 2.99 11.53 -14.61
CA GLN A 121 4.45 11.60 -14.56
C GLN A 121 4.95 13.01 -14.88
N VAL A 122 6.24 13.28 -14.63
CA VAL A 122 6.88 14.58 -14.88
C VAL A 122 6.77 15.01 -16.35
N ASP A 123 6.63 14.05 -17.26
CA ASP A 123 6.42 14.25 -18.71
C ASP A 123 4.93 14.36 -19.11
N GLY A 124 3.99 14.22 -18.17
CA GLY A 124 2.54 14.22 -18.40
C GLY A 124 1.94 12.86 -18.77
N SER A 125 2.74 11.79 -18.88
CA SER A 125 2.26 10.46 -19.26
C SER A 125 1.44 9.80 -18.14
N PRO A 126 0.34 9.09 -18.45
CA PRO A 126 -0.37 8.28 -17.47
C PRO A 126 0.43 7.03 -17.10
N GLY A 127 0.59 6.76 -15.81
CA GLY A 127 1.11 5.51 -15.27
C GLY A 127 0.15 4.35 -15.53
N TYR A 128 0.67 3.27 -16.12
CA TYR A 128 -0.12 2.16 -16.66
C TYR A 128 -0.57 1.12 -15.62
N PHE A 129 -0.17 1.25 -14.35
CA PHE A 129 -0.46 0.24 -13.32
C PHE A 129 -1.97 0.10 -12.99
N ALA A 130 -2.81 1.08 -13.33
CA ALA A 130 -4.25 0.98 -13.12
C ALA A 130 -4.90 -0.21 -13.87
N GLN A 131 -4.30 -0.64 -15.00
CA GLN A 131 -4.81 -1.75 -15.81
C GLN A 131 -4.57 -3.13 -15.18
N THR A 132 -3.72 -3.23 -14.15
CA THR A 132 -3.33 -4.51 -13.51
C THR A 132 -3.94 -4.72 -12.12
N LEU A 133 -4.84 -3.84 -11.67
CA LEU A 133 -5.43 -3.92 -10.32
C LEU A 133 -6.38 -5.12 -10.19
N SER A 134 -6.16 -5.94 -9.16
CA SER A 134 -6.93 -7.15 -8.88
C SER A 134 -8.22 -6.85 -8.11
N VAL A 135 -8.17 -5.92 -7.16
CA VAL A 135 -9.30 -5.59 -6.27
C VAL A 135 -9.58 -4.09 -6.16
N TYR A 136 -8.56 -3.24 -6.21
CA TYR A 136 -8.72 -1.81 -5.95
C TYR A 136 -9.62 -1.12 -6.97
N GLY A 137 -10.65 -0.41 -6.51
CA GLY A 137 -11.62 0.25 -7.38
C GLY A 137 -12.53 -0.70 -8.17
N ARG A 138 -12.49 -2.00 -7.87
CA ARG A 138 -13.26 -3.05 -8.58
C ARG A 138 -14.48 -3.54 -7.81
N GLU A 139 -15.05 -2.71 -6.93
CA GLU A 139 -16.29 -3.02 -6.20
C GLU A 139 -17.37 -3.60 -7.14
N ASN A 140 -18.05 -4.66 -6.70
CA ASN A 140 -19.07 -5.41 -7.44
C ASN A 140 -18.59 -6.13 -8.72
N LYS A 141 -17.31 -6.01 -9.12
CA LYS A 141 -16.74 -6.82 -10.19
C LYS A 141 -16.35 -8.21 -9.69
N LEU A 142 -16.20 -9.15 -10.62
CA LEU A 142 -15.76 -10.50 -10.30
C LEU A 142 -14.26 -10.50 -9.96
N CYS A 143 -13.90 -11.24 -8.93
CA CYS A 143 -12.54 -11.58 -8.56
C CYS A 143 -11.92 -12.47 -9.65
N GLY A 144 -10.73 -12.11 -10.13
CA GLY A 144 -10.02 -12.89 -11.15
C GLY A 144 -9.59 -14.29 -10.70
N THR A 145 -9.57 -14.55 -9.38
CA THR A 145 -9.13 -15.82 -8.80
C THR A 145 -10.28 -16.80 -8.55
N CYS A 146 -11.44 -16.32 -8.07
CA CYS A 146 -12.53 -17.20 -7.62
C CYS A 146 -13.91 -16.85 -8.20
N SER A 147 -14.00 -15.81 -9.04
CA SER A 147 -15.27 -15.28 -9.57
C SER A 147 -16.26 -14.74 -8.52
N GLY A 148 -15.92 -14.71 -7.24
CA GLY A 148 -16.70 -14.01 -6.21
C GLY A 148 -16.70 -12.49 -6.43
N LYS A 149 -17.70 -11.77 -5.91
CA LYS A 149 -17.74 -10.30 -6.01
C LYS A 149 -16.71 -9.65 -5.09
N ILE A 150 -16.01 -8.64 -5.60
CA ILE A 150 -15.16 -7.77 -4.79
C ILE A 150 -16.05 -6.88 -3.92
N ALA A 151 -15.79 -6.91 -2.62
CA ALA A 151 -16.45 -6.10 -1.62
C ALA A 151 -15.67 -4.82 -1.36
N ARG A 152 -16.39 -3.78 -0.91
CA ARG A 152 -15.82 -2.54 -0.42
C ARG A 152 -16.28 -2.30 1.01
N ILE A 153 -15.34 -1.95 1.87
CA ILE A 153 -15.61 -1.46 3.23
C ILE A 153 -14.87 -0.15 3.47
N THR A 154 -15.25 0.56 4.52
CA THR A 154 -14.53 1.75 4.98
C THR A 154 -13.75 1.42 6.24
N GLN A 155 -12.44 1.60 6.19
CA GLN A 155 -11.55 1.42 7.34
C GLN A 155 -10.71 2.68 7.53
N ASN A 156 -10.75 3.28 8.73
CA ASN A 156 -10.04 4.52 9.05
C ASN A 156 -10.30 5.63 8.00
N GLN A 157 -11.57 5.82 7.63
CA GLN A 157 -12.02 6.81 6.63
C GLN A 157 -11.45 6.59 5.22
N ARG A 158 -10.84 5.43 4.94
CA ARG A 158 -10.33 5.05 3.62
C ARG A 158 -11.13 3.87 3.07
N SER A 159 -11.41 3.90 1.77
CA SER A 159 -12.01 2.77 1.08
C SER A 159 -11.03 1.61 1.03
N THR A 160 -11.49 0.42 1.37
CA THR A 160 -10.78 -0.86 1.25
C THR A 160 -11.53 -1.74 0.28
N PHE A 161 -10.82 -2.35 -0.66
CA PHE A 161 -11.38 -3.31 -1.60
C PHE A 161 -10.73 -4.67 -1.38
N TYR A 162 -11.53 -5.74 -1.35
CA TYR A 162 -11.05 -7.09 -1.08
C TYR A 162 -12.03 -8.13 -1.62
N CYS A 163 -11.57 -9.37 -1.78
CA CYS A 163 -12.43 -10.50 -2.12
C CYS A 163 -12.76 -11.32 -0.85
N PRO A 164 -14.03 -11.36 -0.40
CA PRO A 164 -14.40 -12.10 0.81
C PRO A 164 -14.15 -13.61 0.73
N LEU A 165 -14.11 -14.18 -0.48
CA LEU A 165 -13.88 -15.60 -0.69
C LEU A 165 -12.38 -15.97 -0.71
N CYS A 166 -11.53 -15.08 -1.24
CA CYS A 166 -10.08 -15.35 -1.31
C CYS A 166 -9.34 -14.92 -0.04
N GLN A 167 -9.94 -14.07 0.79
CA GLN A 167 -9.25 -13.41 1.90
C GLN A 167 -9.85 -13.80 3.26
N THR A 168 -9.02 -14.43 4.09
CA THR A 168 -9.35 -14.93 5.44
C THR A 168 -8.49 -14.32 6.54
#